data_AF-A0A372R8Z8-F1
#
_entry.id   AF-A0A372R8Z8-F1
#
_cell.length_a   1.000
_cell.length_b   1.000
_cell.length_c   1.000
_cell.angle_alpha   90.00
_cell.angle_beta   90.00
_cell.angle_gamma   90.00
#
_symmetry.space_group_name_H-M   'P 1'
#
loop_
_entity.id
_entity.type
_entity.pdbx_description
1 polymer ?
#
loop_
_entity_poly.entity_id
_entity_poly.type
_entity_poly.pdbx_seq_one_letter_code
_entity_poly.pdbx_strand_id
1 'polypeptide(L)'
;MSLDNIVATIQSLSEESNKLSENEEANLYVYLADKDTKLGDVEKLLNLCKTNDAKLVCLKGLSKKSASNPPKALTTEISNPPETVESLRKYEKKSGQAQKWPASMDDIMRSTVFFYLADESALEYDDESALNLIFFYNNIDKGTFDEHKDGYVLVHKQEVKKYGTSKYTSKELEDLEDEMPGAIYLPVDKSRRDNAEKSPSARTVSAHRAIQEHIV
;
A
#
# COMPACT_ATOMS: atom_id res chain seq x y z
N MET A 1 -15.93 14.68 14.48
CA MET A 1 -14.55 15.16 14.28
C MET A 1 -14.48 15.83 12.91
N SER A 2 -13.70 16.91 12.78
CA SER A 2 -13.85 17.88 11.68
C SER A 2 -12.82 17.67 10.58
N LEU A 3 -13.24 17.90 9.34
CA LEU A 3 -12.39 18.06 8.17
C LEU A 3 -11.17 18.96 8.48
N ASP A 4 -11.35 19.98 9.32
CA ASP A 4 -10.31 20.93 9.73
C ASP A 4 -9.05 20.28 10.32
N ASN A 5 -9.18 19.18 11.08
CA ASN A 5 -8.03 18.49 11.68
C ASN A 5 -7.16 17.81 10.60
N ILE A 6 -7.81 17.20 9.61
CA ILE A 6 -7.15 16.53 8.50
C ILE A 6 -6.49 17.57 7.59
N VAL A 7 -7.18 18.67 7.31
CA VAL A 7 -6.63 19.79 6.54
C VAL A 7 -5.42 20.42 7.24
N ALA A 8 -5.49 20.64 8.55
CA ALA A 8 -4.33 21.14 9.32
C ALA A 8 -3.14 20.17 9.24
N THR A 9 -3.40 18.85 9.25
CA THR A 9 -2.35 17.85 9.06
C THR A 9 -1.74 17.93 7.67
N ILE A 10 -2.55 18.03 6.61
CA ILE A 10 -2.08 18.18 5.22
C ILE A 10 -1.20 19.43 5.08
N GLN A 11 -1.66 20.57 5.62
CA GLN A 11 -0.91 21.83 5.59
C GLN A 11 0.42 21.72 6.34
N SER A 12 0.47 21.03 7.48
CA SER A 12 1.73 20.81 8.21
C SER A 12 2.76 19.99 7.42
N LEU A 13 2.33 19.27 6.38
CA LEU A 13 3.18 18.42 5.54
C LEU A 13 3.59 19.11 4.23
N SER A 14 3.19 20.36 3.98
CA SER A 14 3.41 21.05 2.70
C SER A 14 4.87 21.43 2.44
N GLU A 15 5.70 21.45 3.47
CA GLU A 15 7.14 21.75 3.39
C GLU A 15 8.00 20.48 3.28
N GLU A 16 7.39 19.29 3.40
CA GLU A 16 8.11 18.02 3.29
C GLU A 16 8.64 17.78 1.87
N SER A 17 9.82 17.19 1.77
CA SER A 17 10.51 16.96 0.49
C SER A 17 9.72 16.08 -0.49
N ASN A 18 8.82 15.25 0.04
CA ASN A 18 7.94 14.32 -0.68
C ASN A 18 6.46 14.72 -0.57
N LYS A 19 6.17 16.02 -0.37
CA LYS A 19 4.82 16.59 -0.27
C LYS A 19 3.88 16.13 -1.40
N LEU A 20 2.58 16.35 -1.17
CA LEU A 20 1.55 16.16 -2.19
C LEU A 20 1.80 17.12 -3.36
N SER A 21 1.64 16.63 -4.58
CA SER A 21 1.51 17.49 -5.76
C SER A 21 0.17 18.23 -5.73
N GLU A 22 0.07 19.33 -6.46
CA GLU A 22 -1.18 20.12 -6.53
C GLU A 22 -2.38 19.27 -6.98
N ASN A 23 -2.16 18.32 -7.91
CA ASN A 23 -3.20 17.41 -8.37
C ASN A 23 -3.60 16.38 -7.30
N GLU A 24 -2.64 15.83 -6.55
CA GLU A 24 -2.93 14.94 -5.42
C GLU A 24 -3.69 15.68 -4.32
N GLU A 25 -3.30 16.93 -4.02
CA GLU A 25 -3.98 17.74 -3.00
C GLU A 25 -5.41 18.09 -3.42
N ALA A 26 -5.62 18.53 -4.67
CA ALA A 26 -6.94 18.82 -5.21
C ALA A 26 -7.87 17.60 -5.17
N ASN A 27 -7.37 16.44 -5.60
CA ASN A 27 -8.09 15.19 -5.56
C ASN A 27 -8.42 14.73 -4.13
N LEU A 28 -7.47 14.89 -3.21
CA LEU A 28 -7.68 14.62 -1.80
C LEU A 28 -8.78 15.50 -1.20
N TYR A 29 -8.82 16.79 -1.52
CA TYR A 29 -9.91 17.67 -1.06
C TYR A 29 -11.27 17.24 -1.62
N VAL A 30 -11.33 16.79 -2.88
CA VAL A 30 -12.57 16.24 -3.46
C VAL A 30 -13.01 14.99 -2.69
N TYR A 31 -12.08 14.07 -2.39
CA TYR A 31 -12.38 12.88 -1.60
C TYR A 31 -12.86 13.22 -0.19
N LEU A 32 -12.18 14.14 0.51
CA LEU A 32 -12.52 14.52 1.88
C LEU A 32 -13.82 15.33 1.98
N ALA A 33 -14.19 16.06 0.93
CA ALA A 33 -15.45 16.82 0.86
C ALA A 33 -16.65 15.94 0.47
N ASP A 34 -16.43 14.70 0.06
CA ASP A 34 -17.51 13.76 -0.24
C ASP A 34 -18.27 13.41 1.05
N LYS A 35 -19.61 13.44 0.98
CA LYS A 35 -20.50 13.19 2.11
C LYS A 35 -20.43 11.75 2.62
N ASP A 36 -20.02 10.83 1.75
CA ASP A 36 -19.85 9.41 2.08
C ASP A 36 -18.48 9.12 2.70
N THR A 37 -17.56 10.09 2.70
CA THR A 37 -16.23 9.93 3.30
C THR A 37 -16.31 9.97 4.81
N LYS A 38 -15.90 8.86 5.44
CA LYS A 38 -15.79 8.73 6.90
C LYS A 38 -14.54 9.42 7.42
N LEU A 39 -14.62 10.73 7.64
CA LEU A 39 -13.50 11.55 8.12
C LEU A 39 -12.85 11.01 9.41
N GLY A 40 -13.64 10.43 10.32
CA GLY A 40 -13.11 9.84 11.55
C GLY A 40 -12.17 8.65 11.32
N ASP A 41 -12.32 7.91 10.22
CA ASP A 41 -11.46 6.78 9.89
C ASP A 41 -10.16 7.26 9.23
N VAL A 42 -10.25 8.28 8.38
CA VAL A 42 -9.07 8.95 7.80
C VAL A 42 -8.19 9.54 8.90
N GLU A 43 -8.79 10.19 9.90
CA GLU A 43 -8.05 10.77 11.03
C GLU A 43 -7.37 9.70 11.90
N LYS A 44 -8.06 8.59 12.21
CA LYS A 44 -7.44 7.45 12.92
C LYS A 44 -6.26 6.88 12.15
N LEU A 45 -6.41 6.73 10.83
CA LEU A 45 -5.36 6.23 9.96
C LEU A 45 -4.14 7.16 9.97
N LEU A 46 -4.34 8.47 9.88
CA LEU A 46 -3.26 9.45 10.00
C LEU A 46 -2.60 9.47 11.38
N ASN A 47 -3.36 9.21 12.45
CA ASN A 47 -2.82 9.10 13.81
C ASN A 47 -2.03 7.81 14.05
N LEU A 48 -2.31 6.74 13.30
CA LEU A 48 -1.52 5.51 13.30
C LEU A 48 -0.17 5.70 12.59
N CYS A 49 -0.10 6.62 11.63
CA CYS A 49 1.15 7.01 10.97
C CYS A 49 2.05 7.81 11.93
N LYS A 50 3.12 7.17 12.40
CA LYS A 50 4.08 7.78 13.35
C LYS A 50 4.97 8.86 12.73
N THR A 51 5.09 8.90 11.41
CA THR A 51 5.99 9.81 10.68
C THR A 51 5.26 10.58 9.59
N ASN A 52 5.80 11.74 9.24
CA ASN A 52 5.27 12.61 8.18
C ASN A 52 5.29 11.92 6.82
N ASP A 53 6.33 11.14 6.54
CA ASP A 53 6.42 10.30 5.34
C ASP A 53 5.28 9.26 5.27
N ALA A 54 4.99 8.56 6.36
CA ALA A 54 3.92 7.58 6.40
C ALA A 54 2.54 8.24 6.20
N LYS A 55 2.33 9.41 6.80
CA LYS A 55 1.10 10.21 6.57
C LYS A 55 0.97 10.58 5.10
N LEU A 56 2.04 11.04 4.46
CA LEU A 56 2.04 11.41 3.05
C LEU A 56 1.74 10.23 2.12
N VAL A 57 2.27 9.03 2.41
CA VAL A 57 1.94 7.82 1.64
C VAL A 57 0.45 7.51 1.74
N CYS A 58 -0.11 7.54 2.94
CA CYS A 58 -1.55 7.32 3.15
C CYS A 58 -2.40 8.36 2.41
N LEU A 59 -2.06 9.64 2.52
CA LEU A 59 -2.79 10.73 1.85
C LEU A 59 -2.72 10.62 0.32
N LYS A 60 -1.58 10.19 -0.25
CA LYS A 60 -1.46 9.93 -1.69
C LYS A 60 -2.31 8.75 -2.15
N GLY A 61 -2.45 7.71 -1.31
CA GLY A 61 -3.40 6.63 -1.58
C GLY A 61 -4.83 7.15 -1.66
N LEU A 62 -5.22 8.00 -0.70
CA LEU A 62 -6.56 8.60 -0.65
C LEU A 62 -6.83 9.56 -1.82
N SER A 63 -5.85 10.36 -2.26
CA SER A 63 -6.03 11.26 -3.40
C SER A 63 -6.30 10.49 -4.70
N LYS A 64 -5.77 9.27 -4.85
CA LYS A 64 -6.03 8.47 -6.05
C LYS A 64 -7.47 7.95 -6.13
N LYS A 65 -8.18 7.91 -4.99
CA LYS A 65 -9.56 7.41 -4.87
C LYS A 65 -10.59 8.33 -5.52
N SER A 66 -10.37 9.65 -5.55
CA SER A 66 -11.27 10.58 -6.28
C SER A 66 -11.01 10.61 -7.78
N ALA A 67 -9.79 10.26 -8.22
CA ALA A 67 -9.41 10.28 -9.63
C ALA A 67 -9.95 9.08 -10.40
N SER A 68 -10.27 7.96 -9.73
CA SER A 68 -10.62 6.71 -10.40
C SER A 68 -12.12 6.38 -10.47
N ASN A 69 -13.03 7.12 -9.83
CA ASN A 69 -14.49 6.86 -9.92
C ASN A 69 -15.35 8.12 -9.66
N PRO A 70 -16.43 8.36 -10.43
CA PRO A 70 -17.51 9.27 -10.03
C PRO A 70 -18.41 8.63 -8.95
N PRO A 71 -19.03 9.44 -8.07
CA PRO A 71 -19.68 8.95 -6.85
C PRO A 71 -20.93 8.14 -7.20
N LYS A 72 -20.93 6.85 -6.85
CA LYS A 72 -22.14 6.04 -6.77
C LYS A 72 -22.29 5.51 -5.36
N ALA A 73 -23.39 5.92 -4.75
CA ALA A 73 -23.80 5.68 -3.37
C ALA A 73 -23.55 4.24 -2.90
N LEU A 74 -22.86 4.10 -1.77
CA LEU A 74 -22.69 2.83 -1.06
C LEU A 74 -23.57 2.82 0.20
N THR A 75 -24.83 2.39 0.06
CA THR A 75 -25.60 1.85 1.19
C THR A 75 -25.20 0.40 1.41
N THR A 76 -24.17 0.18 2.23
CA THR A 76 -23.99 -1.09 2.93
C THR A 76 -23.55 -0.78 4.35
N GLU A 77 -24.48 -0.96 5.30
CA GLU A 77 -24.15 -0.98 6.72
C GLU A 77 -23.18 -2.14 6.99
N ILE A 78 -21.90 -1.82 7.19
CA ILE A 78 -20.94 -2.75 7.77
C ILE A 78 -20.78 -2.36 9.23
N SER A 79 -21.59 -3.02 10.07
CA SER A 79 -21.34 -3.16 11.50
C SER A 79 -20.09 -4.02 11.68
N ASN A 80 -18.92 -3.39 11.81
CA ASN A 80 -17.64 -4.08 12.00
C ASN A 80 -17.63 -4.93 13.29
N PRO A 81 -17.42 -6.27 13.22
CA PRO A 81 -16.79 -6.99 14.30
C PRO A 81 -15.26 -6.81 14.23
N PRO A 82 -14.52 -6.99 15.33
CA PRO A 82 -13.07 -6.87 15.35
C PRO A 82 -12.42 -7.92 14.45
N GLU A 83 -11.30 -7.57 13.80
CA GLU A 83 -10.49 -8.46 12.96
C GLU A 83 -10.07 -9.72 13.73
N THR A 84 -10.84 -10.79 13.58
CA THR A 84 -10.49 -12.12 14.09
C THR A 84 -9.91 -12.96 12.96
N VAL A 85 -9.01 -13.91 13.26
CA VAL A 85 -8.47 -14.93 12.32
C VAL A 85 -9.58 -15.60 11.48
N GLU A 86 -10.80 -15.63 12.02
CA GLU A 86 -12.00 -16.16 11.38
C GLU A 86 -12.53 -15.32 10.21
N SER A 87 -12.39 -13.98 10.22
CA SER A 87 -12.78 -13.12 9.09
C SER A 87 -11.84 -13.27 7.90
N LEU A 88 -10.56 -13.57 8.16
CA LEU A 88 -9.54 -13.82 7.13
C LEU A 88 -9.74 -15.15 6.40
N ARG A 89 -10.47 -16.11 6.98
CA ARG A 89 -10.74 -17.42 6.35
C ARG A 89 -11.51 -17.31 5.03
N LYS A 90 -12.29 -16.23 4.84
CA LYS A 90 -13.04 -16.00 3.58
C LYS A 90 -12.13 -15.88 2.36
N TYR A 91 -10.87 -15.50 2.56
CA TYR A 91 -9.87 -15.31 1.49
C TYR A 91 -8.96 -16.53 1.33
N GLU A 92 -9.16 -17.60 2.09
CA GLU A 92 -8.43 -18.87 1.91
C GLU A 92 -8.82 -19.53 0.59
N LYS A 93 -7.87 -19.68 -0.34
CA LYS A 93 -8.03 -20.57 -1.51
C LYS A 93 -7.81 -22.05 -1.13
N LYS A 94 -7.13 -22.32 -0.01
CA LYS A 94 -6.92 -23.65 0.59
C LYS A 94 -7.06 -23.57 2.12
N SER A 95 -7.77 -24.54 2.70
CA SER A 95 -8.01 -24.63 4.15
C SER A 95 -6.71 -24.57 4.95
N GLY A 96 -6.60 -23.60 5.88
CA GLY A 96 -5.48 -23.44 6.80
C GLY A 96 -4.43 -22.40 6.41
N GLN A 97 -4.63 -21.68 5.30
CA GLN A 97 -3.72 -20.63 4.83
C GLN A 97 -3.80 -19.34 5.67
N ALA A 98 -4.92 -19.07 6.35
CA ALA A 98 -5.11 -17.91 7.23
C ALA A 98 -4.59 -18.14 8.67
N GLN A 99 -3.99 -19.29 8.97
CA GLN A 99 -3.41 -19.53 10.29
C GLN A 99 -1.97 -19.03 10.38
N LYS A 100 -1.88 -17.75 10.75
CA LYS A 100 -0.70 -16.95 11.16
C LYS A 100 -0.05 -16.16 10.03
N TRP A 101 -0.10 -14.83 10.20
CA TRP A 101 0.81 -13.91 9.54
C TRP A 101 2.26 -14.39 9.73
N PRO A 102 3.13 -14.20 8.72
CA PRO A 102 4.55 -14.43 8.89
C PRO A 102 5.08 -13.71 10.14
N ALA A 103 5.94 -14.38 10.92
CA ALA A 103 6.45 -13.88 12.19
C ALA A 103 7.31 -12.62 11.98
N SER A 104 8.07 -12.56 10.89
CA SER A 104 8.88 -11.40 10.51
C SER A 104 8.08 -10.23 9.92
N MET A 105 6.81 -10.44 9.54
CA MET A 105 5.95 -9.38 9.03
C MET A 105 5.43 -8.53 10.19
N ASP A 106 5.77 -7.25 10.21
CA ASP A 106 5.28 -6.31 11.21
C ASP A 106 3.80 -5.94 11.03
N ASP A 107 3.23 -5.25 12.01
CA ASP A 107 1.80 -4.91 12.02
C ASP A 107 1.41 -3.95 10.89
N ILE A 108 2.33 -3.08 10.42
CA ILE A 108 2.07 -2.19 9.28
C ILE A 108 1.92 -3.04 8.02
N MET A 109 2.86 -3.94 7.77
CA MET A 109 2.83 -4.84 6.62
C MET A 109 1.63 -5.77 6.65
N ARG A 110 1.23 -6.27 7.84
CA ARG A 110 -0.01 -7.05 7.99
C ARG A 110 -1.24 -6.23 7.64
N SER A 111 -1.32 -4.99 8.12
CA SER A 111 -2.44 -4.09 7.81
C SER A 111 -2.50 -3.77 6.31
N THR A 112 -1.37 -3.54 5.66
CA THR A 112 -1.30 -3.32 4.20
C THR A 112 -1.77 -4.54 3.42
N VAL A 113 -1.27 -5.73 3.77
CA VAL A 113 -1.67 -6.99 3.14
C VAL A 113 -3.15 -7.26 3.35
N PHE A 114 -3.68 -6.97 4.54
CA PHE A 114 -5.11 -7.08 4.81
C PHE A 114 -5.93 -6.14 3.93
N PHE A 115 -5.55 -4.87 3.84
CA PHE A 115 -6.21 -3.89 2.97
C PHE A 115 -6.26 -4.36 1.52
N TYR A 116 -5.11 -4.78 0.97
CA TYR A 116 -5.03 -5.30 -0.41
C TYR A 116 -5.88 -6.53 -0.70
N LEU A 117 -6.10 -7.40 0.29
CA LEU A 117 -6.88 -8.63 0.10
C LEU A 117 -8.38 -8.45 0.37
N ALA A 118 -8.72 -7.64 1.36
CA ALA A 118 -10.06 -7.62 1.94
C ALA A 118 -10.89 -6.41 1.54
N ASP A 119 -10.25 -5.31 1.16
CA ASP A 119 -10.94 -4.08 0.82
C ASP A 119 -11.43 -4.12 -0.63
N GLU A 120 -12.72 -3.85 -0.84
CA GLU A 120 -13.33 -3.78 -2.17
C GLU A 120 -12.78 -2.63 -3.02
N SER A 121 -12.05 -1.69 -2.40
CA SER A 121 -11.34 -0.59 -3.06
C SER A 121 -9.86 -0.86 -3.35
N ALA A 122 -9.39 -2.09 -3.13
CA ALA A 122 -8.07 -2.53 -3.59
C ALA A 122 -7.92 -2.32 -5.11
N LEU A 123 -6.76 -1.85 -5.55
CA LEU A 123 -6.46 -1.60 -6.95
C LEU A 123 -6.26 -2.90 -7.72
N GLU A 124 -6.27 -2.79 -9.05
CA GLU A 124 -5.87 -3.88 -9.92
C GLU A 124 -4.46 -4.36 -9.50
N TYR A 125 -4.31 -5.66 -9.22
CA TYR A 125 -3.08 -6.33 -8.77
C TYR A 125 -2.63 -6.09 -7.31
N ASP A 126 -3.44 -5.43 -6.48
CA ASP A 126 -3.16 -5.34 -5.03
C ASP A 126 -3.23 -6.73 -4.37
N ASP A 127 -4.15 -7.59 -4.81
CA ASP A 127 -4.26 -8.97 -4.33
C ASP A 127 -2.99 -9.78 -4.64
N GLU A 128 -2.44 -9.62 -5.84
CA GLU A 128 -1.18 -10.22 -6.28
C GLU A 128 0.00 -9.67 -5.45
N SER A 129 0.05 -8.35 -5.22
CA SER A 129 1.04 -7.70 -4.36
C SER A 129 1.00 -8.25 -2.93
N ALA A 130 -0.19 -8.42 -2.37
CA ALA A 130 -0.40 -8.99 -1.04
C ALA A 130 0.08 -10.43 -0.94
N LEU A 131 -0.26 -11.26 -1.93
CA LEU A 131 0.19 -12.65 -1.98
C LEU A 131 1.71 -12.75 -2.13
N ASN A 132 2.33 -11.86 -2.91
CA ASN A 132 3.78 -11.77 -3.05
C ASN A 132 4.45 -11.32 -1.75
N LEU A 133 3.87 -10.39 -1.01
CA LEU A 133 4.35 -9.97 0.31
C LEU A 133 4.29 -11.14 1.31
N ILE A 134 3.17 -11.85 1.38
CA ILE A 134 3.03 -13.04 2.23
C ILE A 134 4.08 -14.09 1.86
N PHE A 135 4.30 -14.34 0.57
CA PHE A 135 5.33 -15.26 0.10
C PHE A 135 6.73 -14.83 0.54
N PHE A 136 7.07 -13.55 0.37
CA PHE A 136 8.38 -13.00 0.74
C PHE A 136 8.66 -13.19 2.23
N TYR A 137 7.76 -12.77 3.12
CA TYR A 137 7.99 -12.88 4.56
C TYR A 137 7.99 -14.32 5.06
N ASN A 138 7.19 -15.22 4.48
CA ASN A 138 7.28 -16.65 4.78
C ASN A 138 8.66 -17.24 4.42
N ASN A 139 9.31 -16.72 3.38
CA ASN A 139 10.66 -17.15 3.00
C ASN A 139 11.75 -16.51 3.86
N ILE A 140 11.53 -15.30 4.38
CA ILE A 140 12.36 -14.72 5.44
C ILE A 140 12.33 -15.61 6.69
N ASP A 141 11.14 -15.99 7.16
CA ASP A 141 10.96 -16.82 8.37
C ASP A 141 11.61 -18.20 8.25
N LYS A 142 11.70 -18.74 7.03
CA LYS A 142 12.35 -20.02 6.74
C LYS A 142 13.86 -19.91 6.54
N GLY A 143 14.42 -18.70 6.48
CA GLY A 143 15.83 -18.48 6.15
C GLY A 143 16.17 -18.75 4.69
N THR A 144 15.19 -18.77 3.78
CA THR A 144 15.41 -19.06 2.35
C THR A 144 16.38 -18.06 1.70
N PHE A 145 16.42 -16.82 2.21
CA PHE A 145 17.23 -15.74 1.65
C PHE A 145 18.56 -15.54 2.38
N ASP A 146 19.01 -16.52 3.17
CA ASP A 146 20.21 -16.38 4.01
C ASP A 146 21.51 -16.17 3.22
N GLU A 147 21.59 -16.67 1.98
CA GLU A 147 22.72 -16.41 1.07
C GLU A 147 22.66 -15.01 0.43
N HIS A 148 21.53 -14.32 0.56
CA HIS A 148 21.25 -13.01 -0.04
C HIS A 148 20.86 -11.96 1.02
N LYS A 149 21.37 -12.08 2.26
CA LYS A 149 21.02 -11.20 3.40
C LYS A 149 21.15 -9.70 3.10
N ASP A 150 22.18 -9.33 2.33
CA ASP A 150 22.44 -7.94 1.94
C ASP A 150 21.84 -7.57 0.57
N GLY A 151 21.05 -8.45 -0.02
CA GLY A 151 20.45 -8.29 -1.34
C GLY A 151 19.00 -7.81 -1.31
N TYR A 152 18.44 -7.74 -2.51
CA TYR A 152 17.02 -7.54 -2.78
C TYR A 152 16.46 -8.76 -3.49
N VAL A 153 15.16 -9.00 -3.31
CA VAL A 153 14.45 -10.11 -3.95
C VAL A 153 13.29 -9.54 -4.74
N LEU A 154 13.23 -9.90 -6.02
CA LEU A 154 12.05 -9.72 -6.86
C LEU A 154 11.15 -10.93 -6.71
N VAL A 155 9.91 -10.71 -6.27
CA VAL A 155 8.88 -11.74 -6.17
C VAL A 155 7.71 -11.35 -7.05
N HIS A 156 7.21 -12.31 -7.83
CA HIS A 156 6.00 -12.17 -8.64
C HIS A 156 5.36 -13.54 -8.83
N LYS A 157 4.02 -13.61 -8.76
CA LYS A 157 3.25 -14.87 -8.81
C LYS A 157 3.74 -15.88 -7.78
N GLN A 158 4.09 -15.36 -6.60
CA GLN A 158 4.59 -16.11 -5.44
C GLN A 158 5.82 -16.96 -5.77
N GLU A 159 6.68 -16.44 -6.65
CA GLU A 159 7.96 -17.05 -7.02
C GLU A 159 9.08 -16.01 -6.98
N VAL A 160 10.28 -16.43 -6.58
CA VAL A 160 11.48 -15.60 -6.71
C VAL A 160 11.86 -15.52 -8.17
N LYS A 161 11.86 -14.32 -8.74
CA LYS A 161 12.23 -14.09 -10.14
C LYS A 161 13.69 -13.66 -10.29
N LYS A 162 14.20 -12.92 -9.31
CA LYS A 162 15.56 -12.37 -9.37
C LYS A 162 16.06 -12.01 -7.97
N TYR A 163 17.36 -12.19 -7.78
CA TYR A 163 18.11 -11.56 -6.70
C TYR A 163 18.87 -10.36 -7.25
N GLY A 164 18.85 -9.25 -6.53
CA GLY A 164 19.59 -8.04 -6.89
C GLY A 164 20.50 -7.58 -5.77
N THR A 165 21.54 -6.84 -6.12
CA THR A 165 22.53 -6.31 -5.18
C THR A 165 22.25 -4.85 -4.81
N SER A 166 21.43 -4.15 -5.60
CA SER A 166 21.11 -2.74 -5.43
C SER A 166 19.60 -2.48 -5.47
N LYS A 167 19.19 -1.36 -4.88
CA LYS A 167 17.83 -0.83 -5.01
C LYS A 167 17.59 -0.46 -6.48
N TYR A 168 16.38 -0.71 -6.97
CA TYR A 168 15.94 -0.16 -8.25
C TYR A 168 15.75 1.35 -8.14
N THR A 169 16.08 2.04 -9.22
CA THR A 169 15.73 3.44 -9.46
C THR A 169 14.23 3.58 -9.64
N SER A 170 13.71 4.81 -9.54
CA SER A 170 12.28 5.07 -9.76
C SER A 170 11.82 4.61 -11.14
N LYS A 171 12.66 4.78 -12.18
CA LYS A 171 12.34 4.34 -13.54
C LYS A 171 12.29 2.82 -13.64
N GLU A 172 13.26 2.11 -13.06
CA GLU A 172 13.24 0.64 -13.06
C GLU A 172 12.03 0.07 -12.31
N LEU A 173 11.52 0.77 -11.29
CA LEU A 173 10.28 0.38 -10.62
C LEU A 173 9.03 0.65 -11.48
N GLU A 174 9.00 1.74 -12.24
CA GLU A 174 7.93 2.04 -13.19
C GLU A 174 7.91 1.02 -14.35
N ASP A 175 9.07 0.77 -14.95
CA ASP A 175 9.22 -0.26 -16.00
C ASP A 175 8.82 -1.66 -15.49
N LEU A 176 9.12 -1.97 -14.21
CA LEU A 176 8.74 -3.23 -13.58
C LEU A 176 7.23 -3.35 -13.37
N GLU A 177 6.55 -2.27 -13.00
CA GLU A 177 5.08 -2.26 -12.84
C GLU A 177 4.39 -2.54 -14.17
N ASP A 178 4.88 -1.96 -15.26
CA ASP A 178 4.36 -2.19 -16.61
C ASP A 178 4.59 -3.64 -17.09
N GLU A 179 5.74 -4.24 -16.77
CA GLU A 179 6.10 -5.60 -17.19
C GLU A 179 5.45 -6.69 -16.32
N MET A 180 5.41 -6.46 -15.00
CA MET A 180 5.07 -7.45 -13.98
C MET A 180 4.19 -6.81 -12.90
N PRO A 181 2.94 -6.47 -13.22
CA PRO A 181 2.06 -5.76 -12.29
C PRO A 181 1.83 -6.58 -11.01
N GLY A 182 1.95 -5.91 -9.87
CA GLY A 182 1.88 -6.53 -8.54
C GLY A 182 3.15 -7.27 -8.09
N ALA A 183 4.26 -7.16 -8.84
CA ALA A 183 5.56 -7.64 -8.37
C ALA A 183 6.10 -6.78 -7.23
N ILE A 184 6.86 -7.39 -6.32
CA ILE A 184 7.54 -6.68 -5.24
C ILE A 184 9.05 -6.84 -5.36
N TYR A 185 9.79 -5.77 -5.07
CA TYR A 185 11.25 -5.77 -5.02
C TYR A 185 11.73 -5.21 -3.69
N LEU A 186 12.05 -6.08 -2.73
CA LEU A 186 12.30 -5.71 -1.34
C LEU A 186 13.68 -6.17 -0.86
N PRO A 187 14.37 -5.39 0.00
CA PRO A 187 15.62 -5.84 0.61
C PRO A 187 15.36 -6.96 1.61
N VAL A 188 16.28 -7.92 1.71
CA VAL A 188 16.22 -9.06 2.66
C VAL A 188 16.54 -8.60 4.08
N ASP A 189 17.47 -7.65 4.24
CA ASP A 189 17.77 -7.04 5.53
C ASP A 189 16.62 -6.15 6.02
N LYS A 190 16.15 -6.43 7.24
CA LYS A 190 15.12 -5.65 7.91
C LYS A 190 15.55 -4.21 8.13
N SER A 191 16.81 -3.97 8.49
CA SER A 191 17.28 -2.61 8.76
C SER A 191 17.14 -1.70 7.54
N ARG A 192 17.28 -2.27 6.33
CA ARG A 192 17.12 -1.55 5.07
C ARG A 192 15.66 -1.35 4.65
N ARG A 193 14.76 -2.21 5.13
CA ARG A 193 13.30 -2.00 5.01
C ARG A 193 12.85 -0.86 5.93
N ASP A 194 13.34 -0.86 7.16
CA ASP A 194 12.94 0.09 8.20
C ASP A 194 13.58 1.49 7.99
N ASN A 195 14.83 1.56 7.51
CA ASN A 195 15.57 2.82 7.25
C ASN A 195 15.20 3.51 5.91
N ALA A 196 14.04 3.22 5.33
CA ALA A 196 13.56 3.91 4.14
C ALA A 196 13.44 5.44 4.32
N GLU A 197 13.56 5.96 5.56
CA GLU A 197 13.68 7.39 5.91
C GLU A 197 14.96 8.09 5.41
N LYS A 198 15.99 7.38 4.90
CA LYS A 198 17.21 8.01 4.34
C LYS A 198 17.42 7.79 2.85
N SER A 199 16.44 7.22 2.14
CA SER A 199 16.54 6.94 0.71
C SER A 199 15.19 7.13 0.06
N PRO A 200 15.10 7.81 -1.10
CA PRO A 200 13.84 8.20 -1.70
C PRO A 200 12.98 6.95 -1.93
N SER A 201 11.97 6.82 -1.07
CA SER A 201 10.71 6.10 -1.22
C SER A 201 10.82 4.68 -1.83
N ALA A 202 10.60 3.65 -1.01
CA ALA A 202 10.07 2.39 -1.54
C ALA A 202 8.63 2.70 -2.00
N ARG A 203 8.50 3.20 -3.23
CA ARG A 203 7.20 3.49 -3.83
C ARG A 203 6.57 2.17 -4.22
N THR A 204 5.44 1.86 -3.63
CA THR A 204 4.38 1.14 -4.34
C THR A 204 3.90 2.09 -5.44
N VAL A 205 4.28 1.82 -6.68
CA VAL A 205 3.89 2.62 -7.85
C VAL A 205 2.54 2.09 -8.32
N SER A 206 1.44 2.58 -7.74
CA SER A 206 0.13 2.36 -8.33
C SER A 206 -0.10 3.29 -9.52
N ALA A 207 -0.34 2.67 -10.68
CA ALA A 207 -0.51 3.25 -12.00
C ALA A 207 -1.40 4.51 -12.03
N HIS A 208 -0.92 5.56 -12.69
CA HIS A 208 -1.77 6.59 -13.28
C HIS A 208 -1.91 6.28 -14.77
N ARG A 209 -2.94 5.52 -15.13
CA ARG A 209 -3.30 5.41 -16.54
C ARG A 209 -4.05 6.68 -16.93
N ALA A 210 -3.34 7.60 -17.58
CA ALA A 210 -3.97 8.71 -18.29
C ALA A 210 -4.95 8.13 -19.32
N ILE A 211 -6.22 8.49 -19.17
CA ILE A 211 -7.24 8.24 -20.19
C ILE A 211 -6.85 9.07 -21.41
N GLN A 212 -6.22 8.45 -22.41
CA GLN A 212 -6.15 9.01 -23.75
C GLN A 212 -7.53 8.84 -24.38
N GLU A 213 -8.33 9.91 -24.34
CA GLU A 213 -9.50 10.03 -25.21
C GLU A 213 -9.01 10.13 -26.67
N HIS A 214 -9.19 9.06 -27.43
CA HIS A 214 -9.20 9.13 -28.89
C HIS A 214 -10.48 9.85 -29.33
N ILE A 215 -10.33 11.08 -29.81
CA ILE A 215 -11.34 11.74 -30.64
C ILE A 215 -11.01 11.38 -32.09
N VAL A 216 -11.94 10.67 -32.74
CA VAL A 216 -12.01 10.51 -34.21
C VAL A 216 -12.82 11.65 -34.77
#